data_AF-A0A329ILL5-F1
#
_entry.id   AF-A0A329ILL5-F1
#
_cell.length_a   1.000
_cell.length_b   1.000
_cell.length_c   1.000
_cell.angle_alpha   90.00
_cell.angle_beta   90.00
_cell.angle_gamma   90.00
#
_symmetry.space_group_name_H-M   'P 1'
#
loop_
_entity.id
_entity.type
_entity.pdbx_description
1 polymer ?
#
loop_
_entity_poly.entity_id
_entity_poly.type
_entity_poly.pdbx_seq_one_letter_code
_entity_poly.pdbx_strand_id
1 'polypeptide(L)'
;RLWPGLKARFEKPEVQVTGRDIQDRLLFIQAIETVRCVEEGVLRSTTDANIGSMYGIGFPAWTGGALQYINQYGLKAFVARARVLAQRYGERFDPPALLLEKALGEEVF
;
A
#
# COMPACT_ATOMS: atom_id res chain seq x y z
N ARG A 1 -21.01 18.66 0.54
CA ARG A 1 -21.89 17.84 1.42
C ARG A 1 -22.11 16.49 0.74
N LEU A 2 -22.07 15.39 1.48
CA LEU A 2 -22.30 14.04 0.94
C LEU A 2 -23.82 13.77 0.77
N TRP A 3 -24.17 12.81 -0.08
CA TRP A 3 -25.56 12.39 -0.32
C TRP A 3 -26.19 11.76 0.93
N PRO A 4 -27.36 12.22 1.41
CA PRO A 4 -27.98 11.69 2.65
C PRO A 4 -28.26 10.18 2.62
N GLY A 5 -28.58 9.63 1.44
CA GLY A 5 -28.86 8.21 1.27
C GLY A 5 -27.66 7.30 1.52
N LEU A 6 -26.44 7.85 1.51
CA LEU A 6 -25.21 7.09 1.79
C LEU A 6 -25.22 6.57 3.23
N LYS A 7 -25.50 7.45 4.19
CA LYS A 7 -25.52 7.11 5.62
C LYS A 7 -26.60 6.07 5.92
N ALA A 8 -27.82 6.32 5.43
CA ALA A 8 -28.96 5.44 5.66
C ALA A 8 -28.79 4.01 5.10
N ARG A 9 -27.97 3.82 4.05
CA ARG A 9 -27.79 2.52 3.38
C ARG A 9 -26.50 1.79 3.72
N PHE A 10 -25.43 2.52 4.02
CA PHE A 10 -24.07 1.94 4.10
C PHE A 10 -23.35 2.16 5.42
N GLU A 11 -23.87 3.03 6.32
CA GLU A 11 -23.24 3.19 7.62
C GLU A 11 -23.39 1.92 8.46
N LYS A 12 -22.28 1.51 9.07
CA LYS A 12 -22.23 0.46 10.09
C LYS A 12 -21.72 1.09 11.39
N PRO A 13 -22.60 1.58 12.28
CA PRO A 13 -22.20 2.38 13.44
C PRO A 13 -21.26 1.64 14.40
N GLU A 14 -21.34 0.32 14.46
CA GLU A 14 -20.47 -0.57 15.23
C GLU A 14 -19.05 -0.67 14.66
N VAL A 15 -18.84 -0.30 13.40
CA VAL A 15 -17.54 -0.37 12.73
C VAL A 15 -16.86 0.98 12.76
N GLN A 16 -15.88 1.13 13.66
CA GLN A 16 -15.05 2.32 13.76
C GLN A 16 -13.68 2.06 13.13
N VAL A 17 -13.32 2.84 12.11
CA VAL A 17 -12.00 2.77 11.45
C VAL A 17 -11.35 4.14 11.55
N THR A 18 -10.11 4.18 12.02
CA THR A 18 -9.39 5.46 12.14
C THR A 18 -9.02 5.97 10.75
N GLY A 19 -8.92 7.29 10.60
CA GLY A 19 -8.49 7.88 9.32
C GLY A 19 -7.12 7.38 8.87
N ARG A 20 -6.20 7.11 9.81
CA ARG A 20 -4.89 6.52 9.51
C ARG A 20 -5.02 5.10 8.96
N ASP A 21 -5.89 4.29 9.54
CA ASP A 21 -6.09 2.92 9.08
C ASP A 21 -6.72 2.87 7.68
N ILE A 22 -7.65 3.78 7.38
CA ILE A 22 -8.19 3.96 6.02
C ILE A 22 -7.07 4.31 5.04
N GLN A 23 -6.24 5.29 5.38
CA GLN A 23 -5.11 5.70 4.53
C GLN A 23 -4.15 4.53 4.29
N ASP A 24 -3.72 3.85 5.35
CA ASP A 24 -2.80 2.73 5.23
C ASP A 24 -3.41 1.61 4.36
N ARG A 25 -4.68 1.25 4.55
CA ARG A 25 -5.34 0.22 3.73
C ARG A 25 -5.33 0.56 2.24
N LEU A 26 -5.55 1.82 1.88
CA LEU A 26 -5.59 2.26 0.48
C LEU A 26 -4.19 2.31 -0.15
N LEU A 27 -3.19 2.76 0.60
CA LEU A 27 -1.83 2.93 0.08
C LEU A 27 -1.04 1.62 0.08
N PHE A 28 -1.14 0.84 1.15
CA PHE A 28 -0.38 -0.40 1.30
C PHE A 28 -0.78 -1.44 0.27
N ILE A 29 -2.07 -1.59 -0.04
CA ILE A 29 -2.50 -2.61 -1.01
C ILE A 29 -1.90 -2.35 -2.39
N GLN A 30 -1.89 -1.09 -2.84
CA GLN A 30 -1.32 -0.71 -4.13
C GLN A 30 0.21 -0.86 -4.14
N ALA A 31 0.88 -0.49 -3.05
CA ALA A 31 2.33 -0.63 -2.93
C ALA A 31 2.77 -2.11 -2.88
N ILE A 32 2.04 -2.96 -2.15
CA ILE A 32 2.30 -4.40 -2.08
C ILE A 32 2.14 -5.06 -3.45
N GLU A 33 1.05 -4.76 -4.17
CA GLU A 33 0.86 -5.29 -5.53
C GLU A 33 1.91 -4.75 -6.51
N THR A 34 2.38 -3.51 -6.32
CA THR A 34 3.51 -2.99 -7.11
C THR A 34 4.78 -3.82 -6.88
N VAL A 35 5.05 -4.24 -5.65
CA VAL A 35 6.19 -5.16 -5.37
C VAL A 35 5.98 -6.51 -6.05
N ARG A 36 4.77 -7.10 -6.01
CA ARG A 36 4.50 -8.37 -6.72
C ARG A 36 4.76 -8.23 -8.22
N CYS A 37 4.32 -7.14 -8.84
CA CYS A 37 4.61 -6.86 -10.25
C CYS A 37 6.12 -6.78 -10.54
N VAL A 38 6.93 -6.29 -9.61
CA VAL A 38 8.40 -6.30 -9.75
C VAL A 38 8.95 -7.72 -9.61
N GLU A 39 8.50 -8.47 -8.61
CA GLU A 39 8.89 -9.86 -8.35
C GLU A 39 8.57 -10.79 -9.53
N GLU A 40 7.41 -10.58 -10.18
CA GLU A 40 6.96 -11.32 -11.36
C GLU A 40 7.62 -10.83 -12.67
N GLY A 41 8.40 -9.74 -12.63
CA GLY A 41 9.05 -9.15 -13.80
C GLY A 41 8.12 -8.38 -14.74
N VAL A 42 6.87 -8.12 -14.33
CA VAL A 42 5.91 -7.26 -15.05
C VAL A 42 6.40 -5.81 -15.04
N LEU A 43 6.81 -5.32 -13.87
CA LEU A 43 7.53 -4.06 -13.72
C LEU A 43 9.03 -4.36 -13.66
N ARG A 44 9.79 -3.73 -14.55
CA ARG A 44 11.23 -4.01 -14.72
C ARG A 44 12.14 -2.88 -14.24
N SER A 45 11.57 -1.80 -13.74
CA SER A 45 12.28 -0.58 -13.34
C SER A 45 11.54 0.12 -12.22
N THR A 46 12.27 0.53 -11.17
CA THR A 46 11.75 1.34 -10.07
C THR A 46 11.21 2.68 -10.57
N THR A 47 11.84 3.27 -11.59
CA THR A 47 11.39 4.53 -12.20
C THR A 47 10.02 4.37 -12.84
N ASP A 48 9.81 3.31 -13.62
CA ASP A 48 8.55 3.06 -14.30
C ASP A 48 7.42 2.76 -13.31
N ALA A 49 7.73 2.01 -12.25
CA ALA A 49 6.80 1.75 -11.16
C ALA A 49 6.34 3.05 -10.47
N ASN A 50 7.29 3.92 -10.13
CA ASN A 50 7.00 5.17 -9.44
C ASN A 50 6.26 6.18 -10.33
N ILE A 51 6.77 6.49 -11.52
CA ILE A 51 6.13 7.41 -12.47
C ILE A 51 4.76 6.87 -12.90
N GLY A 52 4.69 5.58 -13.25
CA GLY A 52 3.45 4.92 -13.67
C GLY A 52 2.40 4.92 -12.56
N SER A 53 2.80 4.68 -11.30
CA SER A 53 1.85 4.73 -10.19
C SER A 53 1.25 6.13 -9.99
N MET A 54 2.05 7.19 -10.09
CA MET A 54 1.58 8.56 -9.90
C MET A 54 0.72 9.06 -11.06
N TYR A 55 1.17 8.87 -12.30
CA TYR A 55 0.51 9.43 -13.48
C TYR A 55 -0.52 8.49 -14.12
N GLY A 56 -0.46 7.20 -13.84
CA GLY A 56 -1.40 6.21 -14.36
C GLY A 56 -2.59 5.99 -13.46
N ILE A 57 -2.35 5.61 -12.19
CA ILE A 57 -3.42 5.24 -11.24
C ILE A 57 -3.70 6.30 -10.17
N GLY A 58 -2.99 7.43 -10.21
CA GLY A 58 -3.19 8.54 -9.27
C GLY A 58 -2.65 8.27 -7.87
N PHE A 59 -1.59 7.47 -7.73
CA PHE A 59 -0.92 7.27 -6.45
C PHE A 59 -0.39 8.62 -5.92
N PRO A 60 -0.47 8.93 -4.60
CA PRO A 60 -0.28 10.29 -4.13
C PRO A 60 1.12 10.85 -4.42
N ALA A 61 1.18 11.97 -5.14
CA ALA A 61 2.45 12.55 -5.62
C ALA A 61 3.47 12.85 -4.51
N TRP A 62 3.02 13.21 -3.30
CA TRP A 62 3.90 13.48 -2.16
C TRP A 62 4.71 12.26 -1.69
N THR A 63 4.32 11.05 -2.09
CA THR A 63 5.05 9.81 -1.79
C THR A 63 6.21 9.53 -2.75
N GLY A 64 6.29 10.25 -3.88
CA GLY A 64 7.23 9.96 -4.95
C GLY A 64 6.95 8.67 -5.75
N GLY A 65 5.82 8.00 -5.51
CA GLY A 65 5.42 6.76 -6.19
C GLY A 65 5.32 5.56 -5.25
N ALA A 66 4.75 4.47 -5.73
CA ALA A 66 4.40 3.31 -4.91
C ALA A 66 5.61 2.59 -4.26
N LEU A 67 6.73 2.45 -4.96
CA LEU A 67 7.95 1.86 -4.37
C LEU A 67 8.68 2.88 -3.50
N GLN A 68 8.71 4.14 -3.93
CA GLN A 68 9.31 5.20 -3.11
C GLN A 68 8.55 5.43 -1.80
N TYR A 69 7.24 5.21 -1.78
CA TYR A 69 6.45 5.19 -0.56
C TYR A 69 6.96 4.17 0.46
N ILE A 70 7.32 2.96 0.01
CA ILE A 70 7.89 1.91 0.86
C ILE A 70 9.24 2.37 1.42
N ASN A 71 10.10 2.94 0.57
CA ASN A 71 11.40 3.48 0.97
C ASN A 71 11.24 4.58 2.03
N GLN A 72 10.32 5.54 1.84
CA GLN A 72 10.05 6.63 2.80
C GLN A 72 9.43 6.13 4.10
N TYR A 73 8.56 5.12 4.05
CA TYR A 73 7.97 4.51 5.25
C TYR A 73 9.05 3.76 6.06
N GLY A 74 10.07 3.26 5.39
CA GLY A 74 11.07 2.35 5.93
C GLY A 74 10.62 0.90 5.80
N LEU A 75 11.42 0.06 5.13
CA LEU A 75 11.00 -1.29 4.73
C LEU A 75 10.57 -2.17 5.91
N LYS A 76 11.34 -2.19 7.01
CA LYS A 76 11.01 -2.96 8.21
C LYS A 76 9.70 -2.50 8.85
N ALA A 77 9.51 -1.18 8.97
CA ALA A 77 8.27 -0.61 9.50
C ALA A 77 7.08 -0.89 8.57
N PHE A 78 7.29 -0.82 7.26
CA PHE A 78 6.27 -1.13 6.26
C PHE A 78 5.85 -2.59 6.35
N VAL A 79 6.79 -3.54 6.41
CA VAL A 79 6.50 -4.96 6.61
C VAL A 79 5.72 -5.20 7.90
N ALA A 80 6.12 -4.57 9.01
CA ALA A 80 5.40 -4.70 10.27
C ALA A 80 3.95 -4.20 10.15
N ARG A 81 3.73 -3.04 9.52
CA ARG A 81 2.38 -2.50 9.30
C ARG A 81 1.56 -3.36 8.35
N ALA A 82 2.16 -3.86 7.27
CA ALA A 82 1.52 -4.76 6.30
C ALA A 82 1.01 -6.02 6.99
N ARG A 83 1.81 -6.64 7.88
CA ARG A 83 1.38 -7.81 8.67
C ARG A 83 0.19 -7.50 9.60
N VAL A 84 0.16 -6.33 10.22
CA VAL A 84 -1.00 -5.89 11.02
C VAL A 84 -2.25 -5.74 10.15
N LEU A 85 -2.11 -5.19 8.94
CA LEU A 85 -3.21 -5.09 7.98
C LEU A 85 -3.65 -6.46 7.48
N ALA A 86 -2.72 -7.39 7.25
CA ALA A 86 -3.03 -8.75 6.82
C ALA A 86 -3.84 -9.51 7.89
N GLN A 87 -3.42 -9.42 9.15
CA GLN A 87 -4.15 -10.02 10.26
C GLN A 87 -5.58 -9.50 10.39
N ARG A 88 -5.80 -8.21 10.09
CA ARG A 88 -7.12 -7.56 10.24
C ARG A 88 -8.01 -7.68 9.01
N TYR A 89 -7.42 -7.69 7.83
CA TYR A 89 -8.14 -7.46 6.57
C TYR A 89 -7.92 -8.55 5.52
N GLY A 90 -7.04 -9.52 5.78
CA GLY A 90 -6.78 -10.69 4.94
C GLY A 90 -5.46 -10.65 4.18
N GLU A 91 -5.11 -11.80 3.60
CA GLU A 91 -3.82 -12.13 2.96
C GLU A 91 -3.36 -11.18 1.85
N ARG A 92 -4.26 -10.38 1.27
CA ARG A 92 -3.90 -9.38 0.26
C ARG A 92 -2.90 -8.33 0.76
N PHE A 93 -2.75 -8.19 2.07
CA PHE A 93 -1.72 -7.33 2.69
C PHE A 93 -0.46 -8.09 3.10
N ASP A 94 -0.33 -9.37 2.79
CA ASP A 94 0.89 -10.10 3.11
C ASP A 94 2.07 -9.56 2.29
N PRO A 95 3.18 -9.23 2.95
CA PRO A 95 4.37 -8.70 2.27
C PRO A 95 4.95 -9.78 1.31
N PRO A 96 5.19 -9.45 0.02
CA PRO A 96 5.80 -10.37 -0.94
C PRO A 96 7.24 -10.73 -0.56
N ALA A 97 7.78 -11.82 -1.11
CA ALA A 97 9.11 -12.31 -0.71
C ALA A 97 10.20 -11.29 -1.02
N LEU A 98 10.16 -10.64 -2.18
CA LEU A 98 11.06 -9.56 -2.55
C LEU A 98 11.10 -8.41 -1.51
N LEU A 99 9.95 -8.03 -0.95
CA LEU A 99 9.91 -6.99 0.09
C LEU A 99 10.57 -7.48 1.39
N LEU A 100 10.36 -8.74 1.76
CA LEU A 100 10.97 -9.33 2.95
C LEU A 100 12.49 -9.44 2.80
N GLU A 101 12.97 -9.87 1.64
CA GLU A 101 14.40 -9.97 1.31
C GLU A 101 15.08 -8.61 1.39
N LYS A 102 14.51 -7.59 0.72
CA LYS A 102 15.02 -6.22 0.77
C LYS A 102 14.99 -5.64 2.18
N ALA A 103 13.94 -5.92 2.97
CA ALA A 103 13.86 -5.47 4.36
C ALA A 103 14.91 -6.11 5.27
N LEU A 104 15.30 -7.36 5.00
CA LEU A 104 16.38 -8.06 5.70
C LEU A 104 17.76 -7.54 5.29
N GLY A 105 17.96 -7.28 3.99
CA GLY A 105 19.20 -6.75 3.43
C GLY A 105 19.39 -5.24 3.63
N GLU A 106 18.39 -4.54 4.17
CA GLU A 106 18.37 -3.07 4.28
C GLU A 106 18.58 -2.35 2.94
N GLU A 107 18.10 -2.96 1.87
CA GLU A 107 18.21 -2.45 0.52
C GLU A 107 16.91 -1.78 0.09
N VAL A 108 16.98 -0.54 -0.39
CA VAL A 108 15.83 0.16 -0.94
C VAL A 108 15.39 -0.44 -2.28
N PHE A 109 14.16 -0.10 -2.71
CA PHE A 109 13.71 -0.31 -4.09
C PHE A 109 14.25 0.76 -5.03
#